data_AF-A0A949EE50-F1
#
_entry.id   AF-A0A949EE50-F1
#
_cell.length_a   1.000
_cell.length_b   1.000
_cell.length_c   1.000
_cell.angle_alpha   90.00
_cell.angle_beta   90.00
_cell.angle_gamma   90.00
#
_symmetry.space_group_name_H-M   'P 1'
#
loop_
_entity.id
_entity.type
_entity.pdbx_description
1 polymer ?
#
loop_
_entity_poly.entity_id
_entity_poly.type
_entity_poly.pdbx_seq_one_letter_code
_entity_poly.pdbx_strand_id
1 'polypeptide(L)'
;MWTRKWFAAAKSAGLYREAIEVANRTPCDPKTLTRAARDMRNKEPLFALEAGITALRWLIAGYGYEITGLDVREAYNFTMEAAANAGCKEETLERIRNMVAADKSGDRFVSWILGPELNILKR
;
A
#
# COMPACT_ATOMS: atom_id res chain seq x y z
N MET A 1 5.66 3.87 -17.31
CA MET A 1 7.09 4.26 -17.38
C MET A 1 7.47 4.77 -16.00
N TRP A 2 8.11 3.94 -15.17
CA TRP A 2 8.46 4.28 -13.78
C TRP A 2 9.58 5.33 -13.78
N THR A 3 9.33 6.53 -13.27
CA THR A 3 10.28 7.65 -13.39
C THR A 3 11.34 7.63 -12.28
N ARG A 4 12.55 8.05 -12.68
CA ARG A 4 13.82 7.97 -11.93
C ARG A 4 13.85 8.63 -10.55
N LYS A 5 12.83 9.40 -10.14
CA LYS A 5 12.80 10.08 -8.84
C LYS A 5 12.71 9.11 -7.66
N TRP A 6 12.01 7.97 -7.83
CA TRP A 6 11.90 6.93 -6.79
C TRP A 6 13.22 6.25 -6.47
N PHE A 7 14.08 6.08 -7.47
CA PHE A 7 15.41 5.47 -7.29
C PHE A 7 16.35 6.34 -6.46
N ALA A 8 16.17 7.67 -6.49
CA ALA A 8 17.01 8.59 -5.70
C ALA A 8 16.63 8.58 -4.22
N ALA A 9 15.34 8.41 -3.88
CA ALA A 9 14.85 8.30 -2.51
C ALA A 9 15.08 6.90 -1.90
N ALA A 10 15.08 5.84 -2.73
CA ALA A 10 15.38 4.47 -2.29
C ALA A 10 16.85 4.27 -1.84
N LYS A 11 17.75 5.20 -2.18
CA LYS A 11 19.19 5.09 -1.89
C LYS A 11 19.55 5.25 -0.41
N SER A 12 18.72 5.94 0.38
CA SER A 12 18.91 6.07 1.84
C SER A 12 18.42 4.83 2.63
N ALA A 13 17.83 3.85 1.95
CA ALA A 13 17.02 2.80 2.56
C ALA A 13 17.58 1.38 2.36
N GLY A 14 18.92 1.21 2.34
CA GLY A 14 19.60 -0.04 1.97
C GLY A 14 19.09 -1.32 2.66
N LEU A 15 18.53 -1.23 3.87
CA LEU A 15 17.91 -2.34 4.61
C LEU A 15 16.42 -2.58 4.27
N TYR A 16 15.71 -1.52 3.86
CA TYR A 16 14.28 -1.57 3.59
C TYR A 16 13.96 -2.19 2.22
N ARG A 17 14.83 -2.00 1.22
CA ARG A 17 14.68 -2.65 -0.09
C ARG A 17 14.69 -4.17 0.06
N GLU A 18 15.61 -4.70 0.86
CA GLU A 18 15.70 -6.13 1.13
C GLU A 18 14.48 -6.63 1.89
N ALA A 19 14.01 -5.89 2.91
CA ALA A 19 12.81 -6.26 3.67
C ALA A 19 11.55 -6.29 2.80
N ILE A 20 11.37 -5.30 1.91
CA ILE A 20 10.24 -5.24 0.97
C ILE A 20 10.37 -6.32 -0.11
N GLU A 21 11.58 -6.59 -0.60
CA GLU A 21 11.82 -7.65 -1.58
C GLU A 21 11.55 -9.04 -0.99
N VAL A 22 11.92 -9.27 0.28
CA VAL A 22 11.54 -10.48 1.03
C VAL A 22 10.03 -10.54 1.26
N ALA A 23 9.38 -9.45 1.70
CA ALA A 23 7.94 -9.38 1.91
C ALA A 23 7.11 -9.55 0.61
N ASN A 24 7.71 -9.26 -0.55
CA ASN A 24 7.12 -9.54 -1.86
C ASN A 24 7.32 -11.00 -2.32
N ARG A 25 8.30 -11.72 -1.76
CA ARG A 25 8.65 -13.11 -2.14
C ARG A 25 8.04 -14.17 -1.22
N THR A 26 7.58 -13.78 -0.04
CA THR A 26 6.95 -14.69 0.93
C THR A 26 5.60 -14.12 1.34
N PRO A 27 4.51 -14.91 1.36
CA PRO A 27 3.23 -14.44 1.85
C PRO A 27 3.38 -13.86 3.25
N CYS A 28 3.14 -12.56 3.39
CA CYS A 28 3.17 -11.85 4.66
C CYS A 28 1.75 -11.41 4.99
N ASP A 29 1.33 -11.61 6.24
CA ASP A 29 -0.01 -11.19 6.69
C ASP A 29 -0.17 -9.67 6.47
N PRO A 30 -1.16 -9.23 5.66
CA PRO A 30 -1.40 -7.81 5.43
C PRO A 30 -1.55 -7.00 6.72
N LYS A 31 -2.13 -7.57 7.79
CA LYS A 31 -2.29 -6.89 9.09
C LYS A 31 -0.94 -6.53 9.72
N THR A 32 0.08 -7.37 9.52
CA THR A 32 1.44 -7.12 9.99
C THR A 32 2.08 -5.95 9.23
N LEU A 33 1.90 -5.90 7.92
CA LEU A 33 2.39 -4.82 7.06
C LEU A 33 1.68 -3.50 7.34
N THR A 34 0.36 -3.54 7.55
CA THR A 34 -0.44 -2.37 7.98
C THR A 34 0.05 -1.81 9.30
N ARG A 35 0.37 -2.68 10.27
CA ARG A 35 0.97 -2.27 11.55
C ARG A 35 2.33 -1.60 11.35
N ALA A 36 3.19 -2.15 10.51
CA ALA A 36 4.48 -1.55 10.19
C ALA A 36 4.32 -0.16 9.56
N ALA A 37 3.38 -0.01 8.61
CA ALA A 37 3.04 1.27 8.01
C ALA A 37 2.59 2.28 9.07
N ARG A 38 1.66 1.89 9.95
CA ARG A 38 1.19 2.72 11.06
C ARG A 38 2.34 3.19 11.96
N ASP A 39 3.17 2.27 12.42
CA ASP A 39 4.18 2.54 13.45
C ASP A 39 5.35 3.39 12.90
N MET A 40 5.61 3.29 11.60
CA MET A 40 6.72 3.98 10.93
C MET A 40 6.33 5.24 10.18
N ARG A 41 5.04 5.54 9.97
CA ARG A 41 4.57 6.65 9.09
C ARG A 41 5.20 8.01 9.36
N ASN A 42 5.58 8.31 10.60
CA ASN A 42 6.23 9.57 10.98
C ASN A 42 7.77 9.46 11.06
N LYS A 43 8.30 8.27 11.38
CA LYS A 43 9.73 8.04 11.63
C LYS A 43 10.47 7.75 10.34
N GLU A 44 9.88 6.89 9.51
CA GLU A 44 10.44 6.37 8.27
C GLU A 44 9.33 6.33 7.20
N PRO A 45 8.87 7.50 6.72
CA PRO A 45 7.66 7.60 5.89
C PRO A 45 7.74 6.79 4.59
N LEU A 46 8.90 6.71 3.96
CA LEU A 46 9.08 5.94 2.72
C LEU A 46 8.99 4.43 2.95
N PHE A 47 9.52 3.92 4.07
CA PHE A 47 9.36 2.52 4.44
C PHE A 47 7.89 2.20 4.75
N ALA A 48 7.25 3.05 5.55
CA ALA A 48 5.85 2.89 5.91
C ALA A 48 4.93 2.86 4.69
N LEU A 49 5.19 3.74 3.71
CA LEU A 49 4.48 3.77 2.43
C LEU A 49 4.60 2.42 1.71
N GLU A 50 5.82 1.90 1.53
CA GLU A 50 6.00 0.65 0.79
C GLU A 50 5.46 -0.58 1.54
N ALA A 51 5.52 -0.57 2.88
CA ALA A 51 4.87 -1.59 3.70
C ALA A 51 3.34 -1.58 3.48
N GLY A 52 2.73 -0.40 3.52
CA GLY A 52 1.30 -0.23 3.29
C GLY A 52 0.86 -0.57 1.86
N ILE A 53 1.66 -0.21 0.84
CA ILE A 53 1.42 -0.64 -0.55
C ILE A 53 1.49 -2.17 -0.68
N THR A 54 2.45 -2.81 -0.01
CA THR A 54 2.55 -4.27 0.00
C THR A 54 1.36 -4.91 0.72
N ALA A 55 0.87 -4.31 1.82
CA ALA A 55 -0.35 -4.75 2.49
C ALA A 55 -1.56 -4.72 1.55
N LEU A 56 -1.77 -3.59 0.85
CA LEU A 56 -2.85 -3.43 -0.12
C LEU A 56 -2.76 -4.46 -1.26
N ARG A 57 -1.55 -4.74 -1.75
CA ARG A 57 -1.33 -5.77 -2.78
C ARG A 57 -1.79 -7.15 -2.31
N TRP A 58 -1.45 -7.54 -1.09
CA TRP A 58 -1.84 -8.84 -0.54
C TRP A 58 -3.34 -8.92 -0.26
N LEU A 59 -3.95 -7.84 0.23
CA LEU A 59 -5.40 -7.74 0.39
C LEU A 59 -6.14 -7.88 -0.94
N ILE A 60 -5.67 -7.21 -1.99
CA ILE A 60 -6.20 -7.32 -3.36
C ILE A 60 -6.07 -8.76 -3.88
N ALA A 61 -4.94 -9.41 -3.59
CA ALA A 61 -4.72 -10.80 -3.98
C ALA A 61 -5.49 -11.82 -3.12
N GLY A 62 -6.32 -11.37 -2.16
CA GLY A 62 -7.17 -12.23 -1.33
C GLY A 62 -6.46 -12.89 -0.15
N TYR A 63 -5.29 -12.38 0.26
CA TYR A 63 -4.54 -12.89 1.40
C TYR A 63 -4.92 -12.22 2.72
N GLY A 64 -4.64 -12.93 3.81
CA GLY A 64 -4.89 -12.49 5.18
C GLY A 64 -6.00 -13.30 5.85
N TYR A 65 -5.90 -13.45 7.17
CA TYR A 65 -6.88 -14.18 7.97
C TYR A 65 -7.90 -13.21 8.57
N GLU A 66 -9.19 -13.53 8.42
CA GLU A 66 -10.33 -12.72 8.93
C GLU A 66 -10.18 -11.23 8.57
N ILE A 67 -9.93 -10.94 7.30
CA ILE A 67 -9.84 -9.58 6.80
C ILE A 67 -11.22 -8.95 6.76
N THR A 68 -11.34 -7.76 7.34
CA THR A 68 -12.53 -6.94 7.36
C THR A 68 -12.37 -5.70 6.48
N GLY A 69 -13.47 -4.99 6.23
CA GLY A 69 -13.42 -3.70 5.54
C GLY A 69 -12.60 -2.65 6.29
N LEU A 70 -12.51 -2.75 7.63
CA LEU A 70 -11.69 -1.87 8.44
C LEU A 70 -10.20 -2.08 8.15
N ASP A 71 -9.75 -3.33 8.04
CA ASP A 71 -8.34 -3.65 7.73
C ASP A 71 -7.89 -3.04 6.40
N VAL A 72 -8.78 -3.05 5.39
CA VAL A 72 -8.52 -2.43 4.08
C VAL A 72 -8.42 -0.91 4.21
N ARG A 73 -9.32 -0.27 4.96
CA ARG A 73 -9.27 1.19 5.19
C ARG A 73 -8.04 1.61 5.98
N GLU A 74 -7.65 0.84 7.00
CA GLU A 74 -6.45 1.11 7.79
C GLU A 74 -5.17 1.01 6.94
N ALA A 75 -5.06 -0.04 6.13
CA ALA A 75 -3.95 -0.19 5.17
C ALA A 75 -3.86 1.02 4.24
N TYR A 76 -4.99 1.46 3.67
CA TYR A 76 -5.05 2.64 2.82
C TYR A 76 -4.66 3.92 3.58
N ASN A 77 -5.27 4.18 4.73
CA ASN A 77 -5.08 5.41 5.49
C ASN A 77 -3.62 5.57 5.94
N PHE A 78 -3.02 4.54 6.54
CA PHE A 78 -1.63 4.62 6.97
C PHE A 78 -0.65 4.75 5.80
N THR A 79 -0.96 4.14 4.65
CA THR A 79 -0.19 4.35 3.41
C THR A 79 -0.27 5.80 2.96
N MET A 80 -1.46 6.39 2.94
CA MET A 80 -1.68 7.77 2.49
C MET A 80 -1.10 8.81 3.47
N GLU A 81 -1.15 8.54 4.77
CA GLU A 81 -0.47 9.35 5.79
C GLU A 81 1.05 9.30 5.61
N ALA A 82 1.62 8.11 5.43
CA ALA A 82 3.05 7.94 5.14
C ALA A 82 3.47 8.64 3.84
N ALA A 83 2.64 8.57 2.80
CA ALA A 83 2.87 9.27 1.54
C ALA A 83 2.79 10.79 1.67
N ALA A 84 1.86 11.30 2.49
CA ALA A 84 1.80 12.73 2.80
C ALA A 84 3.07 13.18 3.52
N ASN A 85 3.51 12.43 4.53
CA ASN A 85 4.75 12.70 5.26
C ASN A 85 6.02 12.60 4.37
N ALA A 86 5.98 11.78 3.34
CA ALA A 86 7.03 11.64 2.34
C ALA A 86 6.95 12.67 1.18
N GLY A 87 5.88 13.47 1.09
CA GLY A 87 5.68 14.45 0.02
C GLY A 87 5.32 13.85 -1.34
N CYS A 88 4.77 12.63 -1.39
CA CYS A 88 4.43 11.90 -2.62
C CYS A 88 2.97 11.38 -2.64
N LYS A 89 2.06 12.13 -2.02
CA LYS A 89 0.65 11.74 -1.83
C LYS A 89 -0.09 11.47 -3.13
N GLU A 90 0.00 12.38 -4.09
CA GLU A 90 -0.73 12.32 -5.37
C GLU A 90 -0.29 11.12 -6.21
N GLU A 91 1.03 10.88 -6.26
CA GLU A 91 1.59 9.75 -7.00
C GLU A 91 1.24 8.41 -6.35
N THR A 92 1.23 8.36 -5.01
CA THR A 92 0.82 7.18 -4.26
C THR A 92 -0.66 6.87 -4.51
N LEU A 93 -1.51 7.90 -4.54
CA LEU A 93 -2.93 7.75 -4.86
C LEU A 93 -3.13 7.15 -6.26
N GLU A 94 -2.39 7.64 -7.26
CA GLU A 94 -2.44 7.08 -8.62
C GLU A 94 -1.94 5.63 -8.67
N ARG A 95 -0.87 5.31 -7.95
CA ARG A 95 -0.36 3.92 -7.82
C ARG A 95 -1.41 2.99 -7.22
N ILE A 96 -2.12 3.42 -6.17
CA ILE A 96 -3.18 2.63 -5.54
C ILE A 96 -4.36 2.46 -6.50
N ARG A 97 -4.80 3.53 -7.18
CA ARG A 97 -5.87 3.46 -8.19
C ARG A 97 -5.55 2.43 -9.28
N ASN A 98 -4.33 2.47 -9.82
CA ASN A 98 -3.90 1.52 -10.85
C ASN A 98 -3.86 0.09 -10.33
N MET A 99 -3.47 -0.13 -9.07
CA MET A 99 -3.45 -1.46 -8.45
C MET A 99 -4.85 -2.03 -8.27
N VAL A 100 -5.78 -1.22 -7.76
CA VAL A 100 -7.18 -1.59 -7.54
C VAL A 100 -7.91 -1.81 -8.88
N ALA A 101 -7.66 -0.96 -9.88
CA ALA A 101 -8.24 -1.13 -11.21
C ALA A 101 -7.72 -2.38 -11.96
N ALA A 102 -6.50 -2.81 -11.65
CA ALA A 102 -5.91 -4.04 -12.20
C ALA A 102 -6.37 -5.32 -11.47
N ASP A 103 -7.13 -5.20 -10.39
CA ASP A 103 -7.67 -6.34 -9.64
C ASP A 103 -8.65 -7.15 -10.52
N LYS A 104 -8.31 -8.43 -10.70
CA LYS A 104 -9.13 -9.41 -11.43
C LYS A 104 -9.84 -10.39 -10.48
N SER A 105 -9.72 -10.21 -9.17
CA SER A 105 -10.41 -11.03 -8.19
C SER A 105 -11.93 -10.91 -8.40
N GLY A 106 -12.63 -12.04 -8.34
CA GLY A 106 -14.07 -12.09 -8.64
C GLY A 106 -14.93 -11.30 -7.66
N ASP A 107 -14.48 -11.16 -6.41
CA ASP A 107 -15.24 -10.49 -5.34
C ASP A 107 -15.00 -8.96 -5.30
N ARG A 108 -13.88 -8.46 -5.85
CA ARG A 108 -13.52 -7.03 -5.89
C ARG A 108 -13.72 -6.31 -4.55
N PHE A 109 -13.50 -7.03 -3.45
CA PHE A 109 -13.74 -6.58 -2.09
C PHE A 109 -13.02 -5.25 -1.78
N VAL A 110 -11.74 -5.14 -2.14
CA VAL A 110 -10.95 -3.92 -1.93
C VAL A 110 -11.47 -2.75 -2.76
N SER A 111 -11.85 -2.99 -4.03
CA SER A 111 -12.44 -1.97 -4.90
C SER A 111 -13.76 -1.42 -4.36
N TRP A 112 -14.58 -2.28 -3.74
CA TRP A 112 -15.82 -1.87 -3.11
C TRP A 112 -15.57 -0.98 -1.87
N ILE A 113 -14.62 -1.37 -1.02
CA ILE A 113 -14.29 -0.62 0.20
C ILE A 113 -13.68 0.76 -0.10
N LEU A 114 -12.73 0.82 -1.05
CA LEU A 114 -11.97 2.04 -1.37
C LEU A 114 -12.58 2.87 -2.51
N GLY A 115 -13.71 2.43 -3.06
CA GLY A 115 -14.41 3.10 -4.15
C GLY A 115 -14.63 4.61 -3.94
N PRO A 116 -15.15 5.03 -2.76
CA PRO A 116 -15.35 6.44 -2.42
C PRO A 116 -14.05 7.25 -2.37
N GLU A 117 -13.01 6.72 -1.73
CA GLU A 117 -11.71 7.39 -1.51
C GLU A 117 -10.92 7.53 -2.82
N LEU A 118 -11.06 6.56 -3.71
CA LEU A 118 -10.34 6.52 -4.98
C LEU A 118 -11.10 7.21 -6.12
N ASN A 119 -12.36 7.62 -5.92
CA ASN A 119 -13.24 8.21 -6.94
C ASN A 119 -13.40 7.32 -8.20
N ILE A 120 -13.33 6.00 -8.02
CA ILE A 120 -13.52 4.97 -9.07
C ILE A 120 -14.99 4.59 -9.23
N LEU A 121 -15.86 5.00 -8.31
CA LEU A 121 -17.31 4.84 -8.40
C LEU A 121 -17.97 6.16 -8.85
N LYS A 122 -17.81 6.50 -10.12
CA LYS A 122 -18.80 7.29 -10.85
C LYS A 122 -19.38 6.41 -11.94
N ARG A 123 -20.59 5.89 -11.68
CA ARG A 123 -21.52 5.49 -12.73
C ARG A 123 -22.29 6.72 -13.16
#